data_AF-A0A409VJR2-F1
#
_entry.id   AF-A0A409VJR2-F1
#
_cell.length_a   1.000
_cell.length_b   1.000
_cell.length_c   1.000
_cell.angle_alpha   90.00
_cell.angle_beta   90.00
_cell.angle_gamma   90.00
#
_symmetry.space_group_name_H-M   'P 1'
#
loop_
_entity.id
_entity.type
_entity.pdbx_description
1 polymer ?
#
loop_
_entity_poly.entity_id
_entity_poly.type
_entity_poly.pdbx_seq_one_letter_code
_entity_poly.pdbx_strand_id
1 'polypeptide(L)'
;MLASVFMCQGLGSVASALAPFILVSAYKHPILSSIEAQNGNESAFIDAMWRIIIGLGVIPSAIALYFRLTIPETFRFTAEVRRNITEATRDYERSQGACSSEAIAVVPVAAPQLPTASWEDLRQYFSQFRNFKVLFGASYSWFALDVAFYTLNLNTPIILESIAFGKDSDYHDQLSSCNMLDSGIFRALITASRGGLILAAAASLPGYLFSLALVDYWGRKPIQQMGFVVLTVLFMIMGFAYTDLRMNAKTWFAILYSLANFFQNFGPNTTTFLIPSKNWPTRYRATAYGICAACGKLGAVIAQIGFSSIQINNSDDDENNTKSVQKILQLIAFFMLSGVFSTLLLTETKGKTLEELSGENVAEEEEHEQIPLLHRS
;
A
#
# COMPACT_ATOMS: atom_id res chain seq x y z
N MET A 1 -9.67 -13.48 2.37
CA MET A 1 -8.26 -13.95 2.34
C MET A 1 -7.27 -12.89 1.84
N LEU A 2 -7.33 -12.44 0.57
CA LEU A 2 -6.31 -11.50 0.05
C LEU A 2 -6.29 -10.14 0.78
N ALA A 3 -7.45 -9.60 1.15
CA ALA A 3 -7.54 -8.40 1.98
C ALA A 3 -6.95 -8.61 3.39
N SER A 4 -7.09 -9.81 3.95
CA SER A 4 -6.52 -10.19 5.25
C SER A 4 -4.99 -10.24 5.19
N VAL A 5 -4.43 -10.75 4.09
CA VAL A 5 -2.98 -10.73 3.84
C VAL A 5 -2.48 -9.29 3.68
N PHE A 6 -3.23 -8.44 2.97
CA PHE A 6 -2.86 -7.04 2.79
C PHE A 6 -2.92 -6.23 4.10
N MET A 7 -3.83 -6.57 5.01
CA MET A 7 -3.89 -5.97 6.36
C MET A 7 -2.58 -6.15 7.15
N CYS A 8 -1.76 -7.17 6.83
CA CYS A 8 -0.43 -7.32 7.43
C CYS A 8 0.48 -6.11 7.16
N GLN A 9 0.25 -5.33 6.09
CA GLN A 9 0.94 -4.06 5.88
C GLN A 9 0.63 -3.05 7.00
N GLY A 10 -0.63 -2.98 7.45
CA GLY A 10 -1.03 -2.15 8.58
C GLY A 10 -0.38 -2.58 9.89
N LEU A 11 -0.35 -3.89 10.16
CA LEU A 11 0.36 -4.44 11.33
C LEU A 11 1.87 -4.14 11.28
N GLY A 12 2.48 -4.28 10.10
CA GLY A 12 3.86 -3.92 9.86
C GLY A 12 4.13 -2.44 10.10
N SER A 13 3.22 -1.55 9.69
CA SER A 13 3.31 -0.10 9.94
C SER A 13 3.22 0.25 11.43
N VAL A 14 2.38 -0.44 12.21
CA VAL A 14 2.32 -0.23 13.66
C VAL A 14 3.58 -0.76 14.33
N ALA A 15 4.06 -1.94 13.95
CA ALA A 15 5.30 -2.50 14.49
C ALA A 15 6.51 -1.61 14.17
N SER A 16 6.59 -1.07 12.94
CA SER A 16 7.67 -0.18 12.52
C SER A 16 7.60 1.21 13.16
N ALA A 17 6.44 1.67 13.61
CA ALA A 17 6.30 2.90 14.39
C ALA A 17 6.54 2.67 15.89
N LEU A 18 6.18 1.50 16.41
CA LEU A 18 6.35 1.12 17.80
C LEU A 18 7.81 0.88 18.19
N ALA A 19 8.58 0.20 17.33
CA ALA A 19 9.99 -0.10 17.62
C ALA A 19 10.87 1.14 17.84
N PRO A 20 10.83 2.18 16.97
CA PRO A 20 11.53 3.45 17.22
C PRO A 20 11.06 4.15 18.49
N PHE A 21 9.76 4.17 18.78
CA PHE A 21 9.23 4.80 20.00
C PHE A 21 9.78 4.13 21.27
N ILE A 22 9.80 2.79 21.32
CA ILE A 22 10.37 2.03 22.44
C ILE A 22 11.87 2.31 22.56
N LEU A 23 12.62 2.26 21.46
CA LEU A 23 14.06 2.47 21.47
C LEU A 23 14.44 3.89 21.90
N VAL A 24 13.79 4.92 21.35
CA VAL A 24 14.02 6.31 21.77
C VAL A 24 13.73 6.47 23.26
N SER A 25 12.62 5.89 23.75
CA SER A 25 12.28 5.94 25.17
C SER A 25 13.31 5.23 26.06
N ALA A 26 13.83 4.09 25.62
CA ALA A 26 14.86 3.33 26.34
C ALA A 26 16.21 4.07 26.38
N TYR A 27 16.59 4.74 25.30
CA TYR A 27 17.84 5.51 25.20
C TYR A 27 17.73 6.94 25.76
N LYS A 28 16.59 7.31 26.38
CA LYS A 28 16.38 8.64 26.99
C LYS A 28 17.48 9.03 27.96
N HIS A 29 17.75 8.19 28.97
CA HIS A 29 18.76 8.49 29.98
C HIS A 29 20.17 8.56 29.40
N PRO A 30 20.65 7.56 28.63
CA PRO A 30 21.95 7.61 27.97
C PRO A 30 22.16 8.87 27.13
N ILE A 31 21.18 9.24 26.29
CA ILE A 31 21.27 10.42 25.41
C ILE A 31 21.32 11.71 26.22
N LEU A 32 20.43 11.90 27.20
CA LEU A 32 20.42 13.11 28.02
C LEU A 32 21.71 13.24 28.85
N SER A 33 22.20 12.13 29.40
CA SER A 33 23.43 12.11 30.18
C SER A 33 24.70 12.39 29.35
N SER A 34 24.78 11.89 28.11
CA SER A 34 25.93 12.15 27.24
C SER A 34 25.99 13.60 26.81
N ILE A 35 24.81 14.18 26.62
CA ILE A 35 24.63 15.57 26.26
C ILE A 35 25.00 16.50 27.43
N GLU A 36 24.46 16.25 28.63
CA GLU A 36 24.82 17.01 29.85
C GLU A 36 26.33 16.96 30.14
N ALA A 37 26.96 15.83 29.82
CA ALA A 37 28.39 15.63 29.99
C ALA A 37 29.25 16.20 28.84
N GLN A 38 28.66 16.73 27.76
CA GLN A 38 29.35 17.26 26.57
C GLN A 38 30.40 16.30 25.96
N ASN A 39 30.14 14.99 26.03
CA ASN A 39 31.12 13.96 25.67
C ASN A 39 31.03 13.51 24.20
N GLY A 40 30.04 13.95 23.41
CA GLY A 40 29.86 13.57 22.01
C GLY A 40 29.34 12.14 21.77
N ASN A 41 29.09 11.38 22.85
CA ASN A 41 28.66 9.97 22.79
C ASN A 41 27.20 9.79 22.32
N GLU A 42 26.42 10.86 22.23
CA GLU A 42 25.04 10.84 21.73
C GLU A 42 24.97 10.30 20.29
N SER A 43 25.98 10.60 19.47
CA SER A 43 26.09 10.11 18.10
C SER A 43 26.19 8.58 18.04
N ALA A 44 26.95 7.97 18.95
CA ALA A 44 27.11 6.52 19.04
C ALA A 44 25.81 5.83 19.49
N PHE A 45 25.07 6.45 20.42
CA PHE A 45 23.76 5.93 20.84
C PHE A 45 22.74 6.00 19.71
N ILE A 46 22.68 7.10 18.98
CA ILE A 46 21.81 7.25 17.80
C ILE A 46 22.22 6.25 16.70
N ASP A 47 23.52 6.04 16.49
CA ASP A 47 24.04 5.06 15.53
C ASP A 47 23.61 3.63 15.87
N ALA A 48 23.66 3.27 17.16
CA ALA A 48 23.16 1.98 17.62
C ALA A 48 21.65 1.82 17.38
N MET A 49 20.85 2.87 17.61
CA MET A 49 19.40 2.81 17.48
C MET A 49 18.93 2.47 16.07
N TRP A 50 19.41 3.16 15.02
CA TRP A 50 18.96 2.88 13.65
C TRP A 50 19.41 1.49 13.19
N ARG A 51 20.58 1.01 13.63
CA ARG A 51 21.06 -0.36 13.35
C ARG A 51 20.14 -1.40 13.98
N ILE A 52 19.72 -1.19 15.23
CA ILE A 52 18.79 -2.09 15.92
C ILE A 52 17.44 -2.09 15.19
N ILE A 53 16.93 -0.93 14.78
CA ILE A 53 15.66 -0.81 14.03
C ILE A 53 15.72 -1.63 12.73
N ILE A 54 16.79 -1.49 11.94
CA ILE A 54 16.98 -2.27 10.71
C ILE A 54 17.16 -3.76 11.03
N GLY A 55 17.94 -4.10 12.07
CA GLY A 55 18.20 -5.47 12.50
C GLY A 55 16.95 -6.22 12.94
N LEU A 56 15.99 -5.54 13.59
CA LEU A 56 14.70 -6.13 13.97
C LEU A 56 13.89 -6.59 12.75
N GLY A 57 14.07 -5.98 11.58
CA GLY A 57 13.42 -6.40 10.32
C GLY A 57 13.87 -7.76 9.81
N VAL A 58 15.02 -8.28 10.26
CA VAL A 58 15.54 -9.59 9.86
C VAL A 58 14.68 -10.72 10.45
N ILE A 59 14.12 -10.54 11.64
CA ILE A 59 13.35 -11.56 12.36
C ILE A 59 12.12 -12.03 11.55
N PRO A 60 11.17 -11.15 11.15
CA PRO A 60 10.04 -11.57 10.33
C PRO A 60 10.46 -12.08 8.95
N SER A 61 11.57 -11.58 8.40
CA SER A 61 12.10 -12.03 7.11
C SER A 61 12.61 -13.49 7.16
N ALA A 62 13.30 -13.87 8.23
CA ALA A 62 13.76 -15.24 8.44
C ALA A 62 12.58 -16.21 8.64
N ILE A 63 11.56 -15.79 9.40
CA ILE A 63 10.31 -16.54 9.57
C ILE A 63 9.62 -16.74 8.22
N ALA A 64 9.49 -15.68 7.42
CA ALA A 64 8.89 -15.75 6.09
C ALA A 64 9.66 -16.67 5.14
N LEU A 65 11.00 -16.66 5.20
CA LEU A 65 11.84 -17.57 4.41
C LEU A 65 11.59 -19.04 4.80
N TYR A 66 11.52 -19.34 6.10
CA TYR A 66 11.20 -20.69 6.57
C TYR A 66 9.84 -21.17 6.03
N PHE A 67 8.81 -20.33 6.11
CA PHE A 67 7.48 -20.66 5.57
C PHE A 67 7.49 -20.79 4.04
N ARG A 68 8.25 -19.96 3.33
CA ARG A 68 8.33 -20.04 1.86
C ARG A 68 9.01 -21.30 1.35
N LEU A 69 9.88 -21.91 2.17
CA LEU A 69 10.52 -23.19 1.86
C LEU A 69 9.66 -24.41 2.26
N THR A 70 8.60 -24.21 3.05
CA THR A 70 7.79 -25.31 3.62
C THR A 70 6.35 -25.35 3.12
N ILE A 71 5.79 -24.23 2.66
CA ILE A 71 4.42 -24.16 2.13
C ILE A 71 4.37 -24.73 0.70
N PRO A 72 3.43 -25.66 0.40
CA PRO A 72 3.24 -26.18 -0.95
C PRO A 72 2.64 -25.13 -1.90
N GLU A 73 2.86 -25.32 -3.20
CA GLU A 73 2.30 -24.44 -4.24
C GLU A 73 0.77 -24.51 -4.28
N THR A 74 0.14 -23.46 -4.82
CA THR A 74 -1.34 -23.43 -4.92
C THR A 74 -1.86 -24.47 -5.92
N PHE A 75 -2.98 -25.14 -5.60
CA PHE A 75 -3.64 -26.13 -6.45
C PHE A 75 -3.75 -25.67 -7.92
N ARG A 76 -4.24 -24.44 -8.14
CA ARG A 76 -4.45 -23.90 -9.49
C ARG A 76 -3.14 -23.78 -10.27
N PHE A 77 -2.07 -23.34 -9.63
CA PHE A 77 -0.77 -23.26 -10.30
C PHE A 77 -0.26 -24.65 -10.70
N THR A 78 -0.36 -25.63 -9.80
CA THR A 78 0.09 -27.00 -10.08
C THR A 78 -0.78 -27.70 -11.13
N ALA A 79 -2.10 -27.49 -11.08
CA ALA A 79 -3.06 -28.08 -12.02
C ALA A 79 -3.02 -27.42 -13.41
N GLU A 80 -3.13 -26.08 -13.48
CA GLU A 80 -3.30 -25.35 -14.75
C GLU A 80 -1.95 -25.05 -15.42
N VAL A 81 -0.92 -24.69 -14.64
CA VAL A 81 0.39 -24.25 -15.19
C VAL A 81 1.37 -25.41 -15.26
N ARG A 82 1.56 -26.16 -14.18
CA ARG A 82 2.45 -27.35 -14.19
C ARG A 82 1.81 -28.57 -14.86
N ARG A 83 0.50 -28.53 -15.16
CA ARG A 83 -0.26 -29.64 -15.75
C ARG A 83 -0.17 -30.94 -14.94
N ASN A 84 -0.08 -30.84 -13.61
CA ASN A 84 0.05 -31.99 -12.72
C ASN A 84 -1.12 -32.06 -11.72
N ILE A 85 -2.23 -32.69 -12.15
CA ILE A 85 -3.47 -32.78 -11.36
C ILE A 85 -3.26 -33.66 -10.11
N THR A 86 -2.43 -34.71 -10.18
CA THR A 86 -2.21 -35.62 -9.04
C THR A 86 -1.43 -34.96 -7.91
N GLU A 87 -0.39 -34.18 -8.24
CA GLU A 87 0.33 -33.35 -7.25
C GLU A 87 -0.58 -32.25 -6.69
N ALA A 88 -1.36 -31.60 -7.55
CA ALA A 88 -2.29 -30.55 -7.12
C ALA A 88 -3.32 -31.08 -6.11
N THR A 89 -4.00 -32.20 -6.41
CA THR A 89 -4.99 -32.81 -5.52
C THR A 89 -4.36 -33.21 -4.18
N ARG A 90 -3.17 -33.80 -4.20
CA ARG A 90 -2.45 -34.20 -2.98
C ARG A 90 -2.08 -33.00 -2.11
N ASP A 91 -1.61 -31.91 -2.71
CA ASP A 91 -1.27 -30.68 -2.00
C ASP A 91 -2.53 -29.97 -1.47
N TYR A 92 -3.64 -30.02 -2.22
CA TYR A 92 -4.93 -29.51 -1.79
C TYR A 92 -5.47 -30.26 -0.56
N GLU A 93 -5.47 -31.60 -0.60
CA GLU A 93 -5.85 -32.47 0.53
C GLU A 93 -4.99 -32.19 1.78
N ARG A 94 -3.70 -31.94 1.59
CA ARG A 94 -2.77 -31.58 2.66
C ARG A 94 -3.04 -30.19 3.27
N SER A 95 -3.52 -29.25 2.45
CA SER A 95 -3.78 -27.86 2.86
C SER A 95 -5.11 -27.66 3.60
N GLN A 96 -6.14 -28.46 3.29
CA GLN A 96 -7.46 -28.38 3.91
C GLN A 96 -7.53 -29.03 5.29
N GLY A 97 -6.65 -29.99 5.59
CA GLY A 97 -6.75 -30.80 6.81
C GLY A 97 -8.06 -31.62 6.85
N ALA A 98 -8.18 -32.53 7.80
CA ALA A 98 -9.30 -33.47 7.93
C ALA A 98 -10.68 -32.85 8.29
N CYS A 99 -10.92 -31.56 7.99
CA CYS A 99 -12.12 -30.82 8.35
C CYS A 99 -12.74 -30.10 7.14
N SER A 100 -13.18 -30.87 6.15
CA SER A 100 -14.43 -30.64 5.41
C SER A 100 -14.56 -31.72 4.34
N SER A 101 -15.23 -32.82 4.70
CA SER A 101 -15.67 -33.82 3.74
C SER A 101 -17.00 -33.36 3.12
N GLU A 102 -17.00 -32.17 2.52
CA GLU A 102 -18.01 -31.80 1.54
C GLU A 102 -17.28 -31.67 0.21
N ALA A 103 -17.39 -32.76 -0.55
CA ALA A 103 -16.88 -32.88 -1.89
C ALA A 103 -17.41 -31.72 -2.74
N ILE A 104 -16.56 -30.72 -3.00
CA ILE A 104 -16.51 -30.19 -4.35
C ILE A 104 -16.00 -31.38 -5.16
N ALA A 105 -16.93 -32.09 -5.80
CA ALA A 105 -16.61 -33.07 -6.80
C ALA A 105 -15.70 -32.36 -7.81
N VAL A 106 -14.40 -32.57 -7.69
CA VAL A 106 -13.44 -32.30 -8.74
C VAL A 106 -13.83 -33.32 -9.80
N VAL A 107 -14.84 -32.99 -10.60
CA VAL A 107 -15.02 -33.59 -11.91
C VAL A 107 -13.63 -33.48 -12.52
N PRO A 108 -13.01 -34.59 -12.96
CA PRO A 108 -11.84 -34.52 -13.79
C PRO A 108 -12.35 -33.97 -15.12
N VAL A 109 -12.60 -32.66 -15.15
CA VAL A 109 -12.67 -31.91 -16.39
C VAL A 109 -11.27 -32.13 -16.92
N ALA A 110 -11.15 -33.02 -17.90
CA ALA A 110 -9.98 -33.11 -18.74
C ALA A 110 -9.63 -31.67 -19.04
N ALA A 111 -8.53 -31.16 -18.47
CA ALA A 111 -8.22 -29.75 -18.54
C ALA A 111 -8.44 -29.36 -20.00
N PRO A 112 -9.38 -28.43 -20.29
CA PRO A 112 -9.55 -27.95 -21.65
C PRO A 112 -8.14 -27.60 -22.12
N GLN A 113 -7.81 -27.84 -23.39
CA GLN A 113 -6.50 -27.52 -23.91
C GLN A 113 -6.33 -26.00 -23.92
N LEU A 114 -6.16 -25.40 -22.74
CA LEU A 114 -6.05 -23.98 -22.54
C LEU A 114 -4.77 -23.57 -23.27
N PRO A 115 -4.87 -22.63 -24.23
CA PRO A 115 -3.73 -22.22 -25.04
C PRO A 115 -2.57 -21.84 -24.14
N THR A 116 -1.38 -22.39 -24.43
CA THR A 116 -0.14 -22.04 -23.73
C THR A 116 0.09 -20.54 -23.86
N ALA A 117 0.32 -19.85 -22.74
CA ALA A 117 0.50 -18.40 -22.73
C ALA A 117 1.67 -17.98 -23.65
N SER A 118 1.36 -17.39 -24.81
CA SER A 118 2.34 -16.76 -25.70
C SER A 118 2.36 -15.24 -25.54
N TRP A 119 3.49 -14.61 -25.87
CA TRP A 119 3.60 -13.15 -25.97
C TRP A 119 2.67 -12.57 -27.05
N GLU A 120 2.43 -13.34 -28.12
CA GLU A 120 1.50 -12.95 -29.19
C GLU A 120 0.07 -12.93 -28.67
N ASP A 121 -0.35 -13.96 -27.93
CA ASP A 121 -1.69 -14.03 -27.33
C ASP A 121 -1.89 -12.94 -26.27
N LEU A 122 -0.86 -12.63 -25.48
CA LEU A 122 -0.92 -11.54 -24.51
C LEU A 122 -1.15 -10.20 -25.23
N ARG A 123 -0.42 -9.95 -26.32
CA ARG A 123 -0.58 -8.74 -27.13
C ARG A 123 -1.97 -8.69 -27.77
N GLN A 124 -2.49 -9.81 -28.26
CA GLN A 124 -3.83 -9.90 -28.83
C GLN A 124 -4.91 -9.69 -27.76
N TYR A 125 -4.72 -10.20 -26.54
CA TYR A 125 -5.65 -10.03 -25.45
C TYR A 125 -5.74 -8.57 -25.00
N PHE A 126 -4.59 -7.88 -24.86
CA PHE A 126 -4.54 -6.47 -24.45
C PHE A 126 -4.67 -5.48 -25.61
N SER A 127 -4.70 -5.91 -26.88
CA SER A 127 -5.08 -5.02 -27.99
C SER A 127 -6.58 -4.73 -28.00
N GLN A 128 -7.39 -5.61 -27.40
CA GLN A 128 -8.81 -5.38 -27.21
C GLN A 128 -9.04 -4.26 -26.19
N PHE A 129 -9.72 -3.19 -26.61
CA PHE A 129 -10.02 -2.03 -25.76
C PHE A 129 -10.68 -2.41 -24.43
N ARG A 130 -11.54 -3.45 -24.43
CA ARG A 130 -12.23 -3.95 -23.23
C ARG A 130 -11.27 -4.42 -22.14
N ASN A 131 -10.15 -5.05 -22.50
CA ASN A 131 -9.19 -5.61 -21.56
C ASN A 131 -8.10 -4.58 -21.25
N PHE A 132 -7.70 -3.79 -22.26
CA PHE A 132 -6.75 -2.70 -22.12
C PHE A 132 -7.22 -1.63 -21.13
N LYS A 133 -8.49 -1.21 -21.20
CA LYS A 133 -9.02 -0.17 -20.30
C LYS A 133 -8.89 -0.56 -18.81
N VAL A 134 -9.05 -1.85 -18.50
CA VAL A 134 -8.94 -2.36 -17.13
C VAL A 134 -7.48 -2.41 -16.69
N LEU A 135 -6.57 -2.81 -17.59
CA LEU A 135 -5.13 -2.75 -17.34
C LEU A 135 -4.66 -1.31 -17.11
N PHE A 136 -5.01 -0.40 -18.01
CA PHE A 136 -4.65 1.01 -17.89
C PHE A 136 -5.25 1.62 -16.61
N GLY A 137 -6.54 1.40 -16.35
CA GLY A 137 -7.20 1.89 -15.14
C GLY A 137 -6.54 1.37 -13.86
N ALA A 138 -6.17 0.09 -13.82
CA ALA A 138 -5.53 -0.52 -12.66
C ALA A 138 -4.10 0.00 -12.46
N SER A 139 -3.29 0.02 -13.52
CA SER A 139 -1.92 0.51 -13.49
C SER A 139 -1.84 2.00 -13.12
N TYR A 140 -2.71 2.83 -13.71
CA TYR A 140 -2.72 4.26 -13.42
C TYR A 140 -3.25 4.55 -12.00
N SER A 141 -4.27 3.83 -11.54
CA SER A 141 -4.76 4.01 -10.16
C SER A 141 -3.67 3.68 -9.13
N TRP A 142 -2.90 2.62 -9.36
CA TRP A 142 -1.78 2.27 -8.48
C TRP A 142 -0.65 3.31 -8.58
N PHE A 143 -0.31 3.77 -9.79
CA PHE A 143 0.64 4.86 -9.98
C PHE A 143 0.23 6.13 -9.21
N ALA A 144 -0.99 6.61 -9.40
CA ALA A 144 -1.51 7.82 -8.79
C ALA A 144 -1.53 7.72 -7.26
N LEU A 145 -1.96 6.57 -6.73
CA LEU A 145 -1.88 6.27 -5.32
C LEU A 145 -0.44 6.33 -4.80
N ASP A 146 0.49 5.60 -5.43
CA ASP A 146 1.85 5.44 -4.91
C ASP A 146 2.60 6.77 -4.92
N VAL A 147 2.29 7.69 -5.84
CA VAL A 147 2.77 9.08 -5.78
C VAL A 147 2.42 9.71 -4.42
N ALA A 148 1.15 9.66 -4.02
CA ALA A 148 0.73 10.23 -2.73
C ALA A 148 1.24 9.41 -1.54
N PHE A 149 1.10 8.09 -1.59
CA PHE A 149 1.39 7.19 -0.48
C PHE A 149 2.85 7.31 -0.06
N TYR A 150 3.78 7.23 -1.02
CA TYR A 150 5.20 7.29 -0.70
C TYR A 150 5.65 8.69 -0.33
N THR A 151 5.12 9.75 -0.97
CA THR A 151 5.43 11.13 -0.55
C THR A 151 5.05 11.39 0.91
N LEU A 152 3.88 10.91 1.35
CA LEU A 152 3.43 11.13 2.73
C LEU A 152 4.19 10.25 3.72
N ASN A 153 4.30 8.95 3.44
CA ASN A 153 4.86 7.99 4.40
C ASN A 153 6.39 8.15 4.56
N LEU A 154 7.14 8.43 3.48
CA LEU A 154 8.59 8.59 3.58
C LEU A 154 8.99 9.93 4.20
N ASN A 155 8.13 10.95 4.08
CA ASN A 155 8.41 12.31 4.56
C ASN A 155 7.55 12.70 5.77
N THR A 156 6.93 11.72 6.43
CA THR A 156 6.08 11.95 7.61
C THR A 156 6.81 12.74 8.71
N PRO A 157 8.07 12.45 9.10
CA PRO A 157 8.76 13.24 10.13
C PRO A 157 8.84 14.73 9.79
N ILE A 158 9.15 15.07 8.53
CA ILE A 158 9.27 16.46 8.04
C ILE A 158 7.90 17.15 8.09
N ILE A 159 6.85 16.46 7.63
CA ILE A 159 5.48 17.01 7.64
C ILE A 159 5.01 17.25 9.07
N LEU A 160 5.22 16.31 9.98
CA LEU A 160 4.81 16.43 11.39
C LEU A 160 5.60 17.50 12.14
N GLU A 161 6.89 17.66 11.83
CA GLU A 161 7.73 18.71 12.40
C GLU A 161 7.23 20.10 11.98
N SER A 162 6.91 20.28 10.69
CA SER A 162 6.44 21.57 10.15
C SER A 162 5.17 22.10 10.82
N ILE A 163 4.36 21.22 11.40
CA ILE A 163 3.07 21.53 12.04
C ILE A 163 3.11 21.41 13.57
N ALA A 164 4.27 21.11 14.17
CA ALA A 164 4.42 20.85 15.60
C ALA A 164 3.52 19.73 16.15
N PHE A 165 3.19 18.72 15.34
CA PHE A 165 2.30 17.64 15.76
C PHE A 165 2.97 16.73 16.77
N GLY A 166 2.32 16.52 17.92
CA GLY A 166 2.90 15.77 19.02
C GLY A 166 3.94 16.56 19.83
N LYS A 167 3.93 17.91 19.81
CA LYS A 167 4.60 18.76 20.81
C LYS A 167 3.63 19.08 21.98
N ASP A 168 4.14 19.15 23.21
CA ASP A 168 3.34 19.53 24.39
C ASP A 168 3.00 21.04 24.37
N SER A 169 1.92 21.44 25.05
CA SER A 169 1.22 22.74 24.91
C SER A 169 2.02 24.01 25.28
N ASP A 170 3.21 23.89 25.87
CA ASP A 170 4.06 25.03 26.26
C ASP A 170 5.02 25.52 25.14
N TYR A 171 4.77 25.11 23.90
CA TYR A 171 5.61 25.47 22.76
C TYR A 171 5.34 26.92 22.29
N HIS A 172 6.01 27.89 22.92
CA HIS A 172 6.14 29.22 22.35
C HIS A 172 7.11 29.18 21.16
N ASP A 173 6.60 29.72 20.06
CA ASP A 173 7.23 29.89 18.77
C ASP A 173 8.50 30.76 18.88
N GLN A 174 9.66 30.14 19.02
CA GLN A 174 10.94 30.79 18.75
C GLN A 174 11.78 29.88 17.86
N LEU A 175 11.63 30.13 16.56
CA LEU A 175 12.52 29.74 15.47
C LEU A 175 13.88 30.48 15.52
N SER A 176 14.21 31.12 16.63
CA SER A 176 15.43 31.92 16.77
C SER A 176 16.15 31.51 18.04
N SER A 177 16.80 30.35 17.99
CA SER A 177 18.10 30.11 18.62
C SER A 177 18.50 28.65 18.50
N CYS A 178 19.52 28.38 17.70
CA CYS A 178 20.45 27.26 17.89
C CYS A 178 21.21 27.33 19.25
N ASN A 179 20.59 27.85 20.31
CA ASN A 179 21.12 27.97 21.67
C ASN A 179 20.18 27.29 22.65
N MET A 180 20.04 25.98 22.51
CA MET A 180 19.94 25.02 23.61
C MET A 180 20.19 23.62 23.03
N LEU A 181 21.47 23.36 22.77
CA LEU A 181 22.00 22.20 22.05
C LEU A 181 21.75 20.85 22.75
N ASP A 182 21.19 20.87 23.97
CA ASP A 182 21.25 19.73 24.89
C ASP A 182 19.92 18.95 25.11
N SER A 183 18.84 19.34 24.43
CA SER A 183 17.54 18.62 24.56
C SER A 183 16.79 18.48 23.25
N GLY A 184 17.27 19.12 22.18
CA GLY A 184 16.58 19.20 20.89
C GLY A 184 16.51 17.87 20.15
N ILE A 185 17.62 17.13 20.09
CA ILE A 185 17.71 15.88 19.31
C ILE A 185 16.80 14.80 19.90
N PHE A 186 16.90 14.55 21.20
CA PHE A 186 16.02 13.60 21.88
C PHE A 186 14.54 13.99 21.72
N ARG A 187 14.21 15.28 21.92
CA ARG A 187 12.85 15.80 21.78
C ARG A 187 12.32 15.67 20.34
N ALA A 188 13.15 15.88 19.33
CA ALA A 188 12.78 15.69 17.93
C ALA A 188 12.49 14.21 17.63
N LEU A 189 13.38 13.30 18.05
CA LEU A 189 13.23 11.86 17.86
C LEU A 189 11.99 11.30 18.55
N ILE A 190 11.73 11.69 19.80
CA ILE A 190 10.56 11.19 20.54
C ILE A 190 9.26 11.79 19.98
N THR A 191 9.26 13.05 19.55
CA THR A 191 8.09 13.70 18.93
C THR A 191 7.74 13.03 17.60
N ALA A 192 8.73 12.82 16.72
CA ALA A 192 8.54 12.15 15.45
C ALA A 192 8.05 10.71 15.64
N SER A 193 8.66 9.95 16.56
CA SER A 193 8.27 8.56 16.85
C SER A 193 6.87 8.47 17.47
N ARG A 194 6.52 9.38 18.38
CA ARG A 194 5.18 9.48 19.00
C ARG A 194 4.12 9.81 17.94
N GLY A 195 4.37 10.81 17.10
CA GLY A 195 3.46 11.20 16.02
C GLY A 195 3.25 10.10 15.00
N GLY A 196 4.33 9.42 14.58
CA GLY A 196 4.26 8.26 13.69
C GLY A 196 3.47 7.09 14.28
N LEU A 197 3.66 6.80 15.58
CA LEU A 197 2.91 5.75 16.27
C LEU A 197 1.41 6.07 16.37
N ILE A 198 1.07 7.32 16.71
CA ILE A 198 -0.33 7.78 16.75
C ILE A 198 -0.97 7.62 15.37
N LEU A 199 -0.30 8.03 14.30
CA LEU A 199 -0.83 7.88 12.94
C LEU A 199 -0.99 6.42 12.53
N ALA A 200 0.02 5.59 12.79
CA ALA A 200 -0.05 4.17 12.45
C ALA A 200 -1.20 3.46 13.19
N ALA A 201 -1.36 3.73 14.49
CA ALA A 201 -2.35 3.05 15.33
C ALA A 201 -3.76 3.64 15.20
N ALA A 202 -3.91 4.96 15.09
CA ALA A 202 -5.21 5.64 15.11
C ALA A 202 -5.77 5.93 13.71
N ALA A 203 -4.93 5.99 12.67
CA ALA A 203 -5.37 6.25 11.30
C ALA A 203 -5.14 5.05 10.37
N SER A 204 -3.88 4.63 10.20
CA SER A 204 -3.53 3.65 9.18
C SER A 204 -4.13 2.26 9.46
N LEU A 205 -3.90 1.70 10.65
CA LEU A 205 -4.42 0.37 11.01
C LEU A 205 -5.95 0.30 10.97
N PRO A 206 -6.72 1.24 11.54
CA PRO A 206 -8.17 1.27 11.39
C PRO A 206 -8.62 1.32 9.93
N GLY A 207 -7.90 2.05 9.06
CA GLY A 207 -8.20 2.08 7.63
C GLY A 207 -8.14 0.68 7.00
N TYR A 208 -7.10 -0.09 7.28
CA TYR A 208 -6.99 -1.47 6.81
C TYR A 208 -8.09 -2.38 7.38
N LEU A 209 -8.44 -2.23 8.66
CA LEU A 209 -9.50 -3.02 9.30
C LEU A 209 -10.87 -2.74 8.67
N PHE A 210 -11.17 -1.47 8.39
CA PHE A 210 -12.40 -1.08 7.69
C PHE A 210 -12.41 -1.63 6.26
N SER A 211 -11.28 -1.59 5.55
CA SER A 211 -11.22 -2.21 4.22
C SER A 211 -11.44 -3.70 4.31
N LEU A 212 -10.82 -4.40 5.27
CA LEU A 212 -11.01 -5.84 5.43
C LEU A 212 -12.47 -6.19 5.73
N ALA A 213 -13.12 -5.44 6.62
CA ALA A 213 -14.50 -5.70 7.01
C ALA A 213 -15.51 -5.39 5.89
N LEU A 214 -15.28 -4.34 5.10
CA LEU A 214 -16.27 -3.82 4.15
C LEU A 214 -16.02 -4.21 2.69
N VAL A 215 -14.83 -4.70 2.32
CA VAL A 215 -14.49 -4.95 0.91
C VAL A 215 -15.39 -5.98 0.24
N ASP A 216 -15.83 -7.00 0.99
CA ASP A 216 -16.72 -8.03 0.46
C ASP A 216 -18.19 -7.59 0.48
N TYR A 217 -18.57 -6.62 1.33
CA TYR A 217 -19.93 -6.08 1.41
C TYR A 217 -20.17 -4.88 0.48
N TRP A 218 -19.26 -3.93 0.39
CA TRP A 218 -19.41 -2.71 -0.42
C TRP A 218 -18.87 -2.90 -1.85
N GLY A 219 -17.83 -3.72 -2.02
CA GLY A 219 -17.16 -3.93 -3.31
C GLY A 219 -15.90 -3.09 -3.46
N ARG A 220 -15.03 -3.50 -4.40
CA ARG A 220 -13.65 -2.98 -4.47
C ARG A 220 -13.61 -1.66 -5.23
N LYS A 221 -14.39 -1.53 -6.31
CA LYS A 221 -14.46 -0.32 -7.13
C LYS A 221 -15.12 0.85 -6.37
N PRO A 222 -16.28 0.70 -5.69
CA PRO A 222 -16.88 1.76 -4.90
C PRO A 222 -15.97 2.26 -3.77
N ILE A 223 -15.30 1.35 -3.05
CA ILE A 223 -14.34 1.71 -1.99
C ILE A 223 -13.17 2.50 -2.59
N GLN A 224 -12.62 2.06 -3.72
CA GLN A 224 -11.55 2.78 -4.41
C GLN A 224 -11.99 4.18 -4.84
N GLN A 225 -13.18 4.28 -5.45
CA GLN A 225 -13.74 5.54 -5.95
C GLN A 225 -13.97 6.53 -4.79
N MET A 226 -14.59 6.06 -3.71
CA MET A 226 -14.82 6.85 -2.50
C MET A 226 -13.49 7.34 -1.94
N GLY A 227 -12.51 6.44 -1.79
CA GLY A 227 -11.21 6.81 -1.25
C GLY A 227 -10.51 7.87 -2.09
N PHE A 228 -10.44 7.72 -3.41
CA PHE A 228 -9.86 8.77 -4.27
C PHE A 228 -10.60 10.11 -4.14
N VAL A 229 -11.94 10.11 -4.16
CA VAL A 229 -12.73 11.35 -4.03
C VAL A 229 -12.49 12.04 -2.69
N VAL A 230 -12.53 11.29 -1.58
CA VAL A 230 -12.31 11.84 -0.24
C VAL A 230 -10.88 12.36 -0.11
N LEU A 231 -9.88 11.62 -0.60
CA LEU A 231 -8.49 12.06 -0.57
C LEU A 231 -8.28 13.32 -1.41
N THR A 232 -8.89 13.43 -2.59
CA THR A 232 -8.83 14.66 -3.39
C THR A 232 -9.31 15.86 -2.59
N VAL A 233 -10.47 15.76 -1.91
CA VAL A 233 -11.01 16.84 -1.10
C VAL A 233 -10.07 17.18 0.07
N LEU A 234 -9.60 16.17 0.81
CA LEU A 234 -8.71 16.36 1.95
C LEU A 234 -7.39 17.04 1.53
N PHE A 235 -6.75 16.59 0.45
CA PHE A 235 -5.50 17.20 -0.03
C PHE A 235 -5.71 18.56 -0.69
N MET A 236 -6.86 18.82 -1.31
CA MET A 236 -7.19 20.19 -1.76
C MET A 236 -7.28 21.14 -0.56
N ILE A 237 -7.98 20.75 0.51
CA ILE A 237 -8.07 21.58 1.72
C ILE A 237 -6.68 21.78 2.33
N MET A 238 -5.92 20.71 2.55
CA MET A 238 -4.59 20.80 3.15
C MET A 238 -3.58 21.56 2.28
N GLY A 239 -3.69 21.50 0.95
CA GLY A 239 -2.77 22.14 0.02
C GLY A 239 -3.11 23.60 -0.31
N PHE A 240 -4.38 23.97 -0.41
CA PHE A 240 -4.74 25.38 -0.67
C PHE A 240 -4.80 26.22 0.61
N ALA A 241 -5.26 25.64 1.73
CA ALA A 241 -5.31 26.31 3.02
C ALA A 241 -4.08 26.03 3.91
N TYR A 242 -2.96 25.55 3.34
CA TYR A 242 -1.78 25.11 4.10
C TYR A 242 -1.25 26.18 5.06
N THR A 243 -1.07 27.41 4.58
CA THR A 243 -0.51 28.53 5.36
C THR A 243 -1.40 28.88 6.56
N ASP A 244 -2.71 29.00 6.33
CA ASP A 244 -3.68 29.31 7.38
C ASP A 244 -3.80 28.17 8.40
N LEU A 245 -3.81 26.92 7.92
CA LEU A 245 -3.83 25.74 8.76
C LEU A 245 -2.56 25.62 9.61
N ARG A 246 -1.40 25.96 9.06
CA ARG A 246 -0.13 25.91 9.79
C ARG A 246 -0.01 27.01 10.86
N MET A 247 -0.44 28.24 10.56
CA MET A 247 -0.32 29.36 11.50
C MET A 247 -1.43 29.35 12.56
N ASN A 248 -2.68 29.14 12.16
CA ASN A 248 -3.85 29.41 13.00
C ASN A 248 -4.57 28.15 13.48
N ALA A 249 -4.34 26.98 12.85
CA ALA A 249 -5.20 25.80 13.02
C ALA A 249 -4.44 24.46 12.95
N LYS A 250 -3.29 24.36 13.64
CA LYS A 250 -2.39 23.18 13.61
C LYS A 250 -3.11 21.86 13.93
N THR A 251 -4.04 21.87 14.89
CA THR A 251 -4.85 20.71 15.26
C THR A 251 -5.74 20.23 14.11
N TRP A 252 -6.34 21.15 13.34
CA TRP A 252 -7.17 20.79 12.20
C TRP A 252 -6.36 20.17 11.08
N PHE A 253 -5.16 20.67 10.81
CA PHE A 253 -4.25 20.05 9.85
C PHE A 253 -3.96 18.59 10.23
N ALA A 254 -3.65 18.34 11.49
CA ALA A 254 -3.37 17.00 11.98
C ALA A 254 -4.57 16.04 11.86
N ILE A 255 -5.78 16.52 12.10
CA ILE A 255 -7.01 15.74 11.89
C ILE A 255 -7.17 15.40 10.41
N LEU A 256 -7.00 16.38 9.51
CA LEU A 256 -7.09 16.17 8.06
C LEU A 256 -6.02 15.18 7.57
N TYR A 257 -4.80 15.30 8.07
CA TYR A 257 -3.69 14.39 7.74
C TYR A 257 -3.97 12.96 8.24
N SER A 258 -4.53 12.82 9.44
CA SER A 258 -4.95 11.53 10.01
C SER A 258 -6.09 10.92 9.21
N LEU A 259 -7.09 11.71 8.82
CA LEU A 259 -8.18 11.27 7.95
C LEU A 259 -7.65 10.83 6.58
N ALA A 260 -6.68 11.55 6.01
CA ALA A 260 -6.07 11.18 4.74
C ALA A 260 -5.36 9.82 4.84
N ASN A 261 -4.58 9.58 5.90
CA ASN A 261 -3.97 8.28 6.15
C ASN A 261 -5.01 7.16 6.31
N PHE A 262 -6.11 7.42 7.04
CA PHE A 262 -7.19 6.46 7.19
C PHE A 262 -7.83 6.11 5.84
N PHE A 263 -8.30 7.11 5.07
CA PHE A 263 -9.00 6.89 3.81
C PHE A 263 -8.09 6.35 2.71
N GLN A 264 -6.78 6.61 2.78
CA GLN A 264 -5.83 6.01 1.87
C GLN A 264 -5.76 4.49 2.07
N ASN A 265 -5.71 4.04 3.33
CA ASN A 265 -5.67 2.62 3.67
C ASN A 265 -7.04 1.92 3.53
N PHE A 266 -8.13 2.60 3.90
CA PHE A 266 -9.48 2.10 3.70
C PHE A 266 -9.85 2.01 2.21
N GLY A 267 -9.40 2.98 1.41
CA GLY A 267 -9.73 3.10 0.01
C GLY A 267 -8.64 2.56 -0.92
N PRO A 268 -7.98 3.45 -1.69
CA PRO A 268 -7.20 3.05 -2.84
C PRO A 268 -6.00 2.17 -2.51
N ASN A 269 -5.34 2.31 -1.36
CA ASN A 269 -4.19 1.46 -1.03
C ASN A 269 -4.53 -0.03 -0.99
N THR A 270 -5.65 -0.37 -0.35
CA THR A 270 -6.09 -1.76 -0.30
C THR A 270 -6.68 -2.20 -1.64
N THR A 271 -7.48 -1.36 -2.29
CA THR A 271 -8.17 -1.78 -3.51
C THR A 271 -7.28 -1.86 -4.74
N THR A 272 -6.26 -1.01 -4.88
CA THR A 272 -5.31 -1.09 -6.01
C THR A 272 -4.44 -2.33 -5.94
N PHE A 273 -4.27 -2.92 -4.76
CA PHE A 273 -3.65 -4.24 -4.60
C PHE A 273 -4.64 -5.38 -4.93
N LEU A 274 -5.90 -5.27 -4.49
CA LEU A 274 -6.90 -6.32 -4.63
C LEU A 274 -7.51 -6.44 -6.04
N ILE A 275 -7.68 -5.34 -6.75
CA ILE A 275 -8.36 -5.32 -8.06
C ILE A 275 -7.52 -6.04 -9.13
N PRO A 276 -6.20 -5.75 -9.29
CA PRO A 276 -5.37 -6.42 -10.28
C PRO A 276 -5.29 -7.94 -10.10
N SER A 277 -5.44 -8.46 -8.88
CA SER A 277 -5.30 -9.90 -8.63
C SER A 277 -6.47 -10.73 -9.16
N LYS A 278 -7.59 -10.12 -9.57
CA LYS A 278 -8.82 -10.83 -9.96
C LYS A 278 -9.33 -10.51 -11.36
N ASN A 279 -8.76 -9.51 -12.04
CA ASN A 279 -9.31 -9.01 -13.29
C ASN A 279 -8.89 -9.78 -14.54
N TRP A 280 -7.95 -10.73 -14.43
CA TRP A 280 -7.37 -11.40 -15.60
C TRP A 280 -7.33 -12.92 -15.45
N PRO A 281 -7.44 -13.65 -16.58
CA PRO A 281 -7.20 -15.09 -16.67
C PRO A 281 -5.89 -15.50 -16.02
N THR A 282 -5.83 -16.69 -15.42
CA THR A 282 -4.65 -17.16 -14.67
C THR A 282 -3.35 -17.04 -15.49
N ARG A 283 -3.43 -17.33 -16.80
CA ARG A 283 -2.32 -17.24 -17.76
C ARG A 283 -1.69 -15.86 -17.96
N TYR A 284 -2.45 -14.77 -17.82
CA TYR A 284 -1.95 -13.39 -18.00
C TYR A 284 -1.89 -12.61 -16.70
N ARG A 285 -2.51 -13.14 -15.64
CA ARG A 285 -2.67 -12.46 -14.35
C ARG A 285 -1.35 -12.01 -13.75
N ALA A 286 -0.33 -12.87 -13.74
CA ALA A 286 0.97 -12.53 -13.18
C ALA A 286 1.64 -11.36 -13.93
N THR A 287 1.62 -11.38 -15.26
CA THR A 287 2.20 -10.31 -16.09
C THR A 287 1.44 -9.01 -15.94
N ALA A 288 0.11 -9.04 -16.01
CA ALA A 288 -0.74 -7.87 -15.85
C ALA A 288 -0.59 -7.24 -14.46
N TYR A 289 -0.61 -8.07 -13.42
CA TYR A 289 -0.35 -7.65 -12.05
C TYR A 289 1.06 -7.03 -11.91
N GLY A 290 2.08 -7.65 -12.51
CA GLY A 290 3.45 -7.14 -12.54
C GLY A 290 3.56 -5.77 -13.18
N ILE A 291 2.85 -5.53 -14.29
CA ILE A 291 2.76 -4.21 -14.95
C ILE A 291 2.12 -3.18 -14.00
N CYS A 292 0.98 -3.52 -13.36
CA CYS A 292 0.33 -2.60 -12.42
C CYS A 292 1.24 -2.27 -11.23
N ALA A 293 1.89 -3.27 -10.65
CA ALA A 293 2.82 -3.10 -9.53
C ALA A 293 4.04 -2.25 -9.94
N ALA A 294 4.59 -2.46 -11.14
CA ALA A 294 5.69 -1.67 -11.68
C ALA A 294 5.28 -0.19 -11.88
N CYS A 295 4.07 0.07 -12.37
CA CYS A 295 3.54 1.43 -12.47
C CYS A 295 3.38 2.09 -11.09
N GLY A 296 2.90 1.35 -10.08
CA GLY A 296 2.91 1.84 -8.69
C GLY A 296 4.30 2.28 -8.24
N LYS A 297 5.30 1.41 -8.38
CA LYS A 297 6.69 1.73 -8.02
C LYS A 297 7.29 2.89 -8.81
N LEU A 298 6.95 3.02 -10.09
CA LEU A 298 7.32 4.20 -10.88
C LEU A 298 6.73 5.47 -10.27
N GLY A 299 5.47 5.44 -9.83
CA GLY A 299 4.83 6.54 -9.10
C GLY A 299 5.60 6.91 -7.83
N ALA A 300 5.99 5.91 -7.03
CA ALA A 300 6.78 6.11 -5.82
C ALA A 300 8.14 6.78 -6.09
N VAL A 301 8.84 6.35 -7.14
CA VAL A 301 10.14 6.92 -7.53
C VAL A 301 9.98 8.36 -8.00
N ILE A 302 9.00 8.64 -8.86
CA ILE A 302 8.73 10.01 -9.35
C ILE A 302 8.35 10.92 -8.19
N ALA A 303 7.54 10.43 -7.24
CA ALA A 303 7.19 11.15 -6.02
C ALA A 303 8.42 11.55 -5.22
N GLN A 304 9.34 10.61 -4.98
CA GLN A 304 10.52 10.90 -4.15
C GLN A 304 11.51 11.84 -4.85
N ILE A 305 11.74 11.65 -6.15
CA ILE A 305 12.58 12.57 -6.94
C ILE A 305 11.96 13.97 -6.96
N GLY A 306 10.66 14.07 -7.25
CA GLY A 306 9.93 15.32 -7.28
C GLY A 306 9.94 16.04 -5.93
N PHE A 307 9.73 15.30 -4.83
CA PHE A 307 9.80 15.85 -3.48
C PHE A 307 11.18 16.41 -3.16
N SER A 308 12.24 15.65 -3.40
CA SER A 308 13.62 16.10 -3.16
C SER A 308 13.99 17.30 -4.03
N SER A 309 13.60 17.34 -5.31
CA SER A 309 13.86 18.51 -6.17
C SER A 309 13.11 19.76 -5.71
N ILE A 310 11.86 19.63 -5.25
CA ILE A 310 11.09 20.77 -4.74
C ILE A 310 11.70 21.28 -3.42
N GLN A 311 12.22 20.40 -2.56
CA GLN A 311 12.89 20.80 -1.32
C GLN A 311 14.26 21.47 -1.56
N ILE A 312 15.10 20.91 -2.44
CA ILE A 312 16.46 21.41 -2.69
C ILE A 312 16.45 22.79 -3.34
N ASN A 313 15.49 23.09 -4.22
CA ASN A 313 15.42 24.38 -4.91
C ASN A 313 14.96 25.56 -4.03
N ASN A 314 14.67 25.31 -2.75
CA ASN A 314 14.03 26.24 -1.83
C ASN A 314 14.78 26.38 -0.49
N SER A 315 16.05 25.99 -0.43
CA SER A 315 16.83 25.77 0.80
C SER A 315 17.22 26.99 1.61
N ASP A 316 16.95 28.22 1.13
CA ASP A 316 17.58 29.41 1.72
C ASP A 316 16.65 30.28 2.61
N ASP A 317 15.34 29.98 2.71
CA ASP A 317 14.42 30.68 3.65
C ASP A 317 13.27 29.77 4.17
N ASP A 318 12.84 29.94 5.43
CA ASP A 318 11.70 29.21 6.03
C ASP A 318 10.37 29.38 5.27
N GLU A 319 10.21 30.51 4.56
CA GLU A 319 9.06 30.78 3.70
C GLU A 319 9.06 29.85 2.47
N ASN A 320 10.25 29.50 1.96
CA ASN A 320 10.41 28.66 0.78
C ASN A 320 10.12 27.18 1.09
N ASN A 321 10.43 26.71 2.30
CA ASN A 321 10.02 25.38 2.79
C ASN A 321 8.50 25.26 2.91
N THR A 322 7.83 26.31 3.39
CA THR A 322 6.37 26.37 3.52
C THR A 322 5.68 26.25 2.16
N LYS A 323 6.15 27.03 1.17
CA LYS A 323 5.65 26.97 -0.21
C LYS A 323 5.92 25.62 -0.87
N SER A 324 7.00 24.94 -0.48
CA SER A 324 7.36 23.62 -1.00
C SER A 324 6.36 22.54 -0.58
N VAL A 325 6.10 22.43 0.73
CA VAL A 325 5.11 21.46 1.26
C VAL A 325 3.72 21.75 0.68
N GLN A 326 3.35 23.02 0.57
CA GLN A 326 2.09 23.43 -0.06
C GLN A 326 1.93 22.91 -1.49
N LYS A 327 2.95 23.14 -2.34
CA LYS A 327 2.95 22.66 -3.74
C LYS A 327 2.87 21.14 -3.83
N ILE A 328 3.56 20.44 -2.93
CA ILE A 328 3.54 18.97 -2.87
C ILE A 328 2.11 18.47 -2.55
N LEU A 329 1.43 19.06 -1.57
CA LEU A 329 0.06 18.68 -1.22
C LEU A 329 -0.93 18.94 -2.37
N GLN A 330 -0.76 20.05 -3.09
CA GLN A 330 -1.57 20.36 -4.28
C GLN A 330 -1.32 19.35 -5.42
N LEU A 331 -0.06 18.96 -5.65
CA LEU A 331 0.30 17.95 -6.64
C LEU A 331 -0.31 16.58 -6.27
N ILE A 332 -0.27 16.21 -4.99
CA ILE A 332 -0.94 15.01 -4.48
C ILE A 332 -2.45 15.07 -4.76
N ALA A 333 -3.10 16.21 -4.49
CA ALA A 333 -4.52 16.38 -4.76
C ALA A 333 -4.86 16.15 -6.25
N PHE A 334 -4.01 16.64 -7.16
CA PHE A 334 -4.15 16.40 -8.60
C PHE A 334 -4.07 14.91 -8.95
N PHE A 335 -3.09 14.17 -8.42
CA PHE A 335 -3.00 12.72 -8.66
C PHE A 335 -4.15 11.93 -8.02
N MET A 336 -4.65 12.34 -6.85
CA MET A 336 -5.84 11.72 -6.28
C MET A 336 -7.07 11.94 -7.17
N LEU A 337 -7.22 13.16 -7.72
CA LEU A 337 -8.30 13.48 -8.65
C LEU A 337 -8.18 12.66 -9.95
N SER A 338 -6.98 12.52 -10.50
CA SER A 338 -6.79 11.68 -11.69
C SER A 338 -7.07 10.19 -11.40
N GLY A 339 -6.81 9.74 -10.18
CA GLY A 339 -7.19 8.41 -9.68
C GLY A 339 -8.71 8.15 -9.67
N VAL A 340 -9.52 9.20 -9.47
CA VAL A 340 -10.99 9.11 -9.61
C VAL A 340 -11.36 8.69 -11.03
N PHE A 341 -10.75 9.33 -12.04
CA PHE A 341 -11.04 9.04 -13.45
C PHE A 341 -10.53 7.66 -13.88
N SER A 342 -9.36 7.24 -13.41
CA SER A 342 -8.85 5.89 -13.72
C SER A 342 -9.69 4.79 -13.09
N THR A 343 -10.25 5.03 -11.90
CA THR A 343 -11.11 4.07 -11.21
C THR A 343 -12.43 3.85 -11.96
N LEU A 344 -12.94 4.86 -12.70
CA LEU A 344 -14.13 4.69 -13.54
C LEU A 344 -13.94 3.62 -14.63
N LEU A 345 -12.72 3.47 -15.14
CA LEU A 345 -12.36 2.47 -16.17
C LEU A 345 -12.39 1.03 -15.65
N LEU A 346 -12.34 0.85 -14.33
CA LEU A 346 -12.30 -0.47 -13.71
C LEU A 346 -13.67 -1.15 -13.69
N THR A 347 -13.66 -2.47 -13.63
CA THR A 347 -14.84 -3.32 -13.45
C THR A 347 -14.95 -3.78 -12.00
N GLU A 348 -16.17 -3.86 -11.48
CA GLU A 348 -16.40 -4.41 -10.14
C GLU A 348 -16.25 -5.94 -10.14
N THR A 349 -15.58 -6.46 -9.11
CA THR A 349 -15.23 -7.87 -8.92
C THR A 349 -16.00 -8.53 -7.77
N LYS A 350 -16.84 -7.79 -7.05
CA LYS A 350 -17.69 -8.32 -5.98
C LYS A 350 -18.65 -9.40 -6.50
N GLY A 351 -18.70 -10.52 -5.77
CA GLY A 351 -19.65 -11.61 -6.00
C GLY A 351 -19.43 -12.43 -7.26
N LYS A 352 -18.40 -12.11 -8.06
CA LYS A 352 -18.08 -12.85 -9.29
C LYS A 352 -16.98 -13.87 -9.03
N THR A 353 -17.12 -15.03 -9.64
CA THR A 353 -16.07 -16.05 -9.61
C THR A 353 -14.87 -15.59 -10.45
N LEU A 354 -13.71 -16.24 -10.28
CA LEU A 354 -12.52 -15.88 -11.05
C LEU A 354 -12.73 -16.20 -12.54
N GLU A 355 -13.49 -17.26 -12.80
CA GLU A 355 -13.81 -17.83 -14.10
C GLU A 355 -14.81 -16.93 -14.87
N GLU A 356 -15.76 -16.32 -14.16
CA GLU A 356 -16.66 -15.29 -14.70
C GLU A 356 -15.93 -13.98 -15.04
N LEU A 357 -14.92 -13.61 -14.24
CA LEU A 357 -14.14 -12.39 -14.45
C LEU A 357 -13.09 -12.54 -15.56
N SER A 358 -12.51 -13.75 -15.70
CA SER A 358 -11.56 -14.08 -16.77
C SER A 358 -12.25 -14.32 -18.11
N GLY A 359 -13.55 -14.60 -18.11
CA GLY A 359 -14.32 -14.98 -19.29
C GLY A 359 -14.03 -16.41 -19.75
N GLU A 360 -13.45 -17.25 -18.89
CA GLU A 360 -13.14 -18.66 -19.19
C GLU A 360 -14.43 -19.48 -19.41
N ASN A 361 -15.54 -19.16 -18.71
CA ASN A 361 -16.84 -19.83 -18.91
C ASN A 361 -17.43 -19.65 -20.32
N VAL A 362 -17.17 -18.51 -20.98
CA VAL A 362 -17.74 -18.22 -22.33
C VAL A 362 -16.94 -18.96 -23.41
N ALA A 363 -15.64 -19.14 -23.21
CA ALA A 363 -14.82 -19.93 -24.11
C ALA A 363 -15.20 -21.42 -24.07
N GLU A 364 -15.56 -21.94 -22.88
CA GLU A 364 -16.04 -23.32 -22.72
C GLU A 364 -17.43 -23.55 -23.34
N GLU A 365 -18.34 -22.57 -23.28
CA GLU A 365 -19.66 -22.66 -23.94
C GLU A 365 -19.54 -22.62 -25.47
N GLU A 366 -18.68 -21.76 -26.03
CA GLU A 366 -18.42 -21.71 -27.48
C GLU A 366 -17.68 -22.95 -28.01
N GLU A 367 -16.79 -23.56 -27.21
CA GLU A 367 -16.14 -24.85 -27.58
C GLU A 367 -17.12 -26.03 -27.51
N HIS A 368 -18.06 -26.04 -26.54
CA HIS A 368 -19.08 -27.08 -26.44
C HIS A 368 -20.11 -27.01 -27.59
N GLU A 369 -20.40 -25.83 -28.13
CA GLU A 369 -21.29 -25.67 -29.29
C GLU A 369 -20.63 -26.08 -30.62
N GLN A 370 -19.30 -26.20 -30.65
CA GLN A 370 -18.52 -26.59 -31.83
C GLN A 370 -18.22 -28.09 -31.95
N ILE A 371 -18.67 -28.95 -31.03
CA ILE A 371 -18.60 -30.41 -31.21
C ILE A 371 -19.80 -30.83 -32.09
N PRO A 372 -19.64 -31.09 -33.40
CA PRO A 372 -20.75 -31.55 -34.21
C PRO A 372 -21.02 -33.00 -33.82
N LEU A 373 -22.26 -33.25 -33.39
CA LEU A 373 -22.99 -34.52 -33.41
C LEU A 373 -22.34 -35.66 -34.24
N LEU A 374 -21.30 -36.30 -33.72
CA LEU A 374 -20.73 -37.54 -34.25
C LEU A 374 -20.93 -38.65 -33.21
N HIS A 375 -22.19 -38.95 -32.92
CA HIS A 375 -22.62 -40.29 -32.50
C HIS A 375 -24.15 -40.38 -32.58
N ARG A 376 -24.66 -40.50 -33.81
CA ARG A 376 -25.92 -41.19 -34.10
C ARG A 376 -25.81 -41.84 -35.48
N SER A 377 -25.23 -43.02 -35.49
CA SER A 377 -25.49 -44.08 -36.48
C SER A 377 -25.20 -45.41 -35.81
#